data_AF-A0AAE0KUP1-F1
#
_entry.id   AF-A0AAE0KUP1-F1
#
_cell.length_a   1.000
_cell.length_b   1.000
_cell.length_c   1.000
_cell.angle_alpha   90.00
_cell.angle_beta   90.00
_cell.angle_gamma   90.00
#
_symmetry.space_group_name_H-M   'P 1'
#
loop_
_entity.id
_entity.type
_entity.pdbx_description
1 polymer ?
#
loop_
_entity_poly.entity_id
_entity_poly.type
_entity_poly.pdbx_seq_one_letter_code
_entity_poly.pdbx_strand_id
1 'polypeptide(L)'
;MKVFFQQLRLFQQAEHFLLDRDAWKIGDGVVARSETRWGPFDWEACADAHGENSQLRRLLSVRDGFVLQDWKGKHIFYCNPPFSKILAIVLHFLKEKRAQPVDTAVMFVLPFWTDYPFWKLVLRYLGVFHIQDEFRFPAGSRMFASPTGKKGRRRDCGPTKWAVGIAKCPLGIVPGLYD
;
A
#
# COMPACT_ATOMS: atom_id res chain seq x y z
N MET A 1 -9.07 1.71 21.86
CA MET A 1 -9.35 2.87 20.99
C MET A 1 -8.55 4.14 21.32
N LYS A 2 -8.49 4.64 22.57
CA LYS A 2 -7.73 5.87 22.89
C LYS A 2 -6.24 5.79 22.51
N VAL A 3 -5.59 4.66 22.81
CA VAL A 3 -4.17 4.42 22.46
C VAL A 3 -3.93 4.41 20.94
N PHE A 4 -4.88 3.88 20.15
CA PHE A 4 -4.82 3.82 18.68
C PHE A 4 -4.84 5.23 18.04
N PHE A 5 -5.80 6.07 18.45
CA PHE A 5 -5.90 7.45 17.94
C PHE A 5 -4.79 8.35 18.48
N GLN A 6 -4.27 8.07 19.67
CA GLN A 6 -3.14 8.79 20.25
C GLN A 6 -1.84 8.46 19.51
N GLN A 7 -1.61 7.18 19.15
CA GLN A 7 -0.49 6.79 18.30
C GLN A 7 -0.61 7.39 16.90
N LEU A 8 -1.79 7.34 16.26
CA LEU A 8 -2.00 7.95 14.94
C LEU A 8 -1.68 9.45 14.92
N ARG A 9 -2.08 10.21 15.95
CA ARG A 9 -1.75 11.65 16.07
C ARG A 9 -0.26 11.90 16.32
N LEU A 10 0.37 11.11 17.18
CA LEU A 10 1.81 11.23 17.45
C LEU A 10 2.65 10.90 16.22
N PHE A 11 2.21 9.93 15.40
CA PHE A 11 2.88 9.59 14.15
C PHE A 11 2.69 10.64 13.06
N GLN A 12 1.49 11.21 12.92
CA GLN A 12 1.25 12.35 12.01
C GLN A 12 2.11 13.58 12.33
N GLN A 13 2.56 13.72 13.58
CA GLN A 13 3.44 14.80 14.02
C GLN A 13 4.94 14.49 13.85
N ALA A 14 5.30 13.23 13.60
CA ALA A 14 6.70 12.75 13.54
C ALA A 14 7.24 12.56 12.11
N GLU A 15 6.44 12.84 11.07
CA GLU A 15 6.86 12.68 9.66
C GLU A 15 7.83 13.79 9.23
N HIS A 16 9.11 13.59 9.53
CA HIS A 16 10.20 14.31 8.89
C HIS A 16 11.30 13.33 8.43
N PHE A 17 11.74 13.50 7.18
CA PHE A 17 12.95 12.93 6.53
C PHE A 17 12.89 11.57 5.80
N LEU A 18 11.86 11.32 4.99
CA LEU A 18 12.06 10.57 3.74
C LEU A 18 11.57 11.42 2.57
N LEU A 19 12.41 11.55 1.53
CA LEU A 19 12.03 12.25 0.30
C LEU A 19 10.90 11.45 -0.35
N ASP A 20 9.69 11.95 -0.22
CA ASP A 20 8.51 11.17 -0.57
C ASP A 20 8.41 10.94 -2.07
N ARG A 21 7.91 9.76 -2.42
CA ARG A 21 7.93 9.24 -3.80
C ARG A 21 6.52 8.87 -4.25
N ASP A 22 5.56 9.76 -3.99
CA ASP A 22 4.12 9.62 -4.27
C ASP A 22 3.82 9.34 -5.75
N ALA A 23 4.73 9.70 -6.65
CA ALA A 23 4.59 9.48 -8.07
C ALA A 23 5.38 8.27 -8.57
N TRP A 24 5.93 7.38 -7.73
CA TRP A 24 6.58 6.16 -8.22
C TRP A 24 5.54 5.15 -8.71
N LYS A 25 5.86 4.49 -9.82
CA LYS A 25 5.05 3.43 -10.44
C LYS A 25 5.84 2.13 -10.39
N ILE A 26 5.27 1.05 -9.89
CA ILE A 26 5.92 -0.26 -9.97
C ILE A 26 5.90 -0.76 -11.42
N GLY A 27 6.86 -1.59 -11.82
CA GLY A 27 6.90 -2.19 -13.14
C GLY A 27 5.63 -3.02 -13.43
N ASP A 28 5.12 -2.92 -14.66
CA ASP A 28 3.81 -3.46 -15.06
C ASP A 28 3.68 -4.99 -14.85
N GLY A 29 4.80 -5.72 -14.86
CA GLY A 29 4.81 -7.15 -14.61
C GLY A 29 4.49 -7.57 -13.16
N VAL A 30 4.57 -6.68 -12.17
CA VAL A 30 4.20 -7.04 -10.79
C VAL A 30 2.69 -7.04 -10.64
N VAL A 31 2.02 -5.93 -10.99
CA VAL A 31 0.56 -5.83 -10.88
C VAL A 31 -0.13 -6.85 -11.77
N ALA A 32 0.30 -7.04 -13.02
CA ALA A 32 -0.30 -8.03 -13.91
C ALA A 32 -0.21 -9.47 -13.38
N ARG A 33 0.93 -9.85 -12.77
CA ARG A 33 1.08 -11.18 -12.13
C ARG A 33 0.19 -11.30 -10.89
N SER A 34 0.12 -10.25 -10.08
CA SER A 34 -0.76 -10.20 -8.91
C SER A 34 -2.24 -10.26 -9.29
N GLU A 35 -2.66 -9.57 -10.34
CA GLU A 35 -4.00 -9.64 -10.94
C GLU A 35 -4.37 -11.07 -11.36
N THR A 36 -3.44 -11.74 -12.06
CA THR A 36 -3.64 -13.14 -12.49
C THR A 36 -3.83 -14.08 -11.29
N ARG A 37 -3.13 -13.81 -10.18
CA ARG A 37 -3.11 -14.70 -9.02
C ARG A 37 -4.20 -14.40 -7.99
N TRP A 38 -4.56 -13.13 -7.81
CA TRP A 38 -5.36 -12.64 -6.70
C TRP A 38 -6.42 -11.61 -7.08
N GLY A 39 -6.44 -11.17 -8.33
CA GLY A 39 -7.41 -10.23 -8.84
C GLY A 39 -8.78 -10.86 -9.12
N PRO A 40 -9.69 -10.10 -9.77
CA PRO A 40 -9.44 -8.76 -10.29
C PRO A 40 -9.27 -7.70 -9.19
N PHE A 41 -8.34 -6.75 -9.32
CA PHE A 41 -8.32 -5.58 -8.44
C PHE A 41 -9.33 -4.53 -8.93
N ASP A 42 -10.15 -4.04 -8.02
CA ASP A 42 -11.17 -3.04 -8.34
C ASP A 42 -10.60 -1.63 -8.38
N TRP A 43 -9.67 -1.35 -7.47
CA TRP A 43 -9.19 0.00 -7.17
C TRP A 43 -7.69 0.03 -6.94
N GLU A 44 -7.04 1.05 -7.48
CA GLU A 44 -5.67 1.41 -7.12
C GLU A 44 -5.68 2.55 -6.10
N ALA A 45 -5.07 2.31 -4.96
CA ALA A 45 -4.87 3.29 -3.92
C ALA A 45 -3.48 3.94 -4.05
N CYS A 46 -3.41 5.22 -3.70
CA CYS A 46 -2.19 6.02 -3.74
C CYS A 46 -1.68 6.31 -5.15
N ALA A 47 -2.59 6.41 -6.11
CA ALA A 47 -2.27 7.03 -7.39
C ALA A 47 -1.94 8.52 -7.17
N ASP A 48 -1.09 9.07 -8.03
CA ASP A 48 -0.83 10.50 -8.05
C ASP A 48 -2.09 11.28 -8.45
N ALA A 49 -2.08 12.60 -8.22
CA ALA A 49 -3.24 13.47 -8.45
C ALA A 49 -3.71 13.51 -9.92
N HIS A 50 -2.90 13.02 -10.86
CA HIS A 50 -3.19 12.97 -12.28
C HIS A 50 -3.42 11.53 -12.79
N GLY A 51 -3.30 10.52 -11.91
CA GLY A 51 -3.36 9.11 -12.24
C GLY A 51 -2.21 8.61 -13.13
N GLU A 52 -1.11 9.34 -13.25
CA GLU A 52 -0.03 9.03 -14.20
C GLU A 52 0.83 7.82 -13.76
N ASN A 53 0.83 7.48 -12.48
CA ASN A 53 1.41 6.26 -11.94
C ASN A 53 0.43 5.08 -11.86
N SER A 54 -0.85 5.28 -12.17
CA SER A 54 -1.86 4.22 -12.08
C SER A 54 -1.61 3.10 -13.09
N GLN A 55 -1.94 1.88 -12.67
CA GLN A 55 -1.95 0.63 -13.41
C GLN A 55 -3.36 0.06 -13.54
N LEU A 56 -4.30 0.52 -12.71
CA LEU A 56 -5.70 0.16 -12.79
C LEU A 56 -6.57 1.30 -13.35
N ARG A 57 -7.76 0.94 -13.85
CA ARG A 57 -8.72 1.88 -14.43
C ARG A 57 -9.39 2.77 -13.39
N ARG A 58 -9.68 2.22 -12.20
CA ARG A 58 -10.25 2.99 -11.08
C ARG A 58 -9.14 3.25 -10.08
N LEU A 59 -8.98 4.50 -9.71
CA LEU A 59 -7.92 4.96 -8.83
C LEU A 59 -8.49 5.85 -7.73
N LEU A 60 -7.80 5.86 -6.60
CA LEU A 60 -7.99 6.78 -5.49
C LEU A 60 -6.68 7.53 -5.31
N SER A 61 -6.72 8.82 -5.63
CA SER A 61 -5.56 9.68 -5.54
C SER A 61 -5.48 10.36 -4.17
N VAL A 62 -4.32 10.97 -3.89
CA VAL A 62 -4.14 11.82 -2.71
C VAL A 62 -5.17 12.97 -2.68
N ARG A 63 -5.57 13.49 -3.85
CA ARG A 63 -6.59 14.55 -3.98
C ARG A 63 -7.95 14.11 -3.45
N ASP A 64 -8.25 12.83 -3.58
CA ASP A 64 -9.52 12.25 -3.15
C ASP A 64 -9.55 12.03 -1.62
N GLY A 65 -8.44 12.28 -0.93
CA GLY A 65 -8.35 12.06 0.52
C GLY A 65 -8.54 10.58 0.84
N PHE A 66 -7.86 9.68 0.13
CA PHE A 66 -8.02 8.22 0.24
C PHE A 66 -8.08 7.67 1.69
N VAL A 67 -7.30 8.26 2.60
CA VAL A 67 -7.24 7.89 4.03
C VAL A 67 -8.46 8.42 4.84
N LEU A 68 -9.27 9.29 4.24
CA LEU A 68 -10.49 9.87 4.78
C LEU A 68 -11.77 9.31 4.15
N GLN A 69 -11.64 8.53 3.07
CA GLN A 69 -12.79 7.92 2.40
C GLN A 69 -13.21 6.61 3.04
N ASP A 70 -14.52 6.37 3.03
CA ASP A 70 -15.12 5.06 3.29
C ASP A 70 -14.78 4.11 2.12
N TRP A 71 -14.29 2.93 2.45
CA TRP A 71 -13.96 1.90 1.48
C TRP A 71 -15.14 0.95 1.19
N LYS A 72 -16.35 1.30 1.63
CA LYS A 72 -17.57 0.56 1.34
C LYS A 72 -17.78 0.32 -0.14
N GLY A 73 -18.03 -0.95 -0.48
CA GLY A 73 -18.23 -1.43 -1.85
C GLY A 73 -16.96 -1.42 -2.72
N LYS A 74 -15.78 -1.30 -2.12
CA LYS A 74 -14.49 -1.38 -2.82
C LYS A 74 -13.78 -2.64 -2.32
N HIS A 75 -13.80 -3.71 -3.12
CA HIS A 75 -13.55 -5.06 -2.61
C HIS A 75 -12.06 -5.40 -2.54
N ILE A 76 -11.29 -5.10 -3.58
CA ILE A 76 -9.85 -5.44 -3.60
C ILE A 76 -9.00 -4.27 -4.08
N PHE A 77 -8.12 -3.80 -3.20
CA PHE A 77 -7.22 -2.68 -3.46
C PHE A 77 -5.80 -3.13 -3.82
N TYR A 78 -5.26 -2.59 -4.90
CA TYR A 78 -3.81 -2.51 -5.10
C TYR A 78 -3.29 -1.23 -4.44
N CYS A 79 -2.23 -1.27 -3.64
CA CYS A 79 -1.71 -0.09 -2.97
C CYS A 79 -0.17 -0.05 -2.94
N ASN A 80 0.41 0.96 -3.59
CA ASN A 80 1.82 1.32 -3.49
C ASN A 80 1.96 2.66 -2.75
N PRO A 81 1.92 2.64 -1.40
CA PRO A 81 1.83 3.87 -0.62
C PRO A 81 3.13 4.70 -0.67
N PRO A 82 3.04 6.03 -0.60
CA PRO A 82 4.19 6.89 -0.32
C PRO A 82 4.80 6.54 1.04
N PHE A 83 6.11 6.72 1.19
CA PHE A 83 6.86 6.19 2.33
C PHE A 83 6.48 6.84 3.65
N SER A 84 6.19 8.14 3.63
CA SER A 84 5.74 8.86 4.81
C SER A 84 4.41 8.28 5.32
N LYS A 85 3.45 8.07 4.41
CA LYS A 85 2.06 7.74 4.76
C LYS A 85 1.76 6.25 4.97
N ILE A 86 2.75 5.35 4.81
CA ILE A 86 2.52 3.89 4.88
C ILE A 86 1.77 3.51 6.15
N LEU A 87 2.23 3.99 7.31
CA LEU A 87 1.63 3.61 8.59
C LEU A 87 0.17 4.07 8.68
N ALA A 88 -0.11 5.32 8.31
CA ALA A 88 -1.46 5.87 8.32
C ALA A 88 -2.40 5.09 7.39
N ILE A 89 -1.91 4.70 6.21
CA ILE A 89 -2.67 3.92 5.23
C ILE A 89 -2.94 2.50 5.73
N VAL A 90 -1.95 1.81 6.31
CA VAL A 90 -2.13 0.46 6.88
C VAL A 90 -3.12 0.50 8.05
N LEU A 91 -3.04 1.50 8.92
CA LEU A 91 -3.99 1.68 10.03
C LEU A 91 -5.40 1.96 9.54
N HIS A 92 -5.54 2.80 8.52
CA HIS A 92 -6.84 3.06 7.89
C HIS A 92 -7.40 1.79 7.26
N PHE A 93 -6.59 1.01 6.53
CA PHE A 93 -7.01 -0.31 6.03
C PHE A 93 -7.53 -1.22 7.15
N LEU A 94 -6.82 -1.35 8.26
CA LEU A 94 -7.24 -2.21 9.37
C LEU A 94 -8.58 -1.74 9.98
N LYS A 95 -8.78 -0.43 10.08
CA LYS A 95 -10.06 0.16 10.51
C LYS A 95 -11.19 -0.21 9.54
N GLU A 96 -10.97 -0.02 8.24
CA GLU A 96 -11.99 -0.32 7.22
C GLU A 96 -12.25 -1.84 7.12
N LYS A 97 -11.22 -2.69 7.17
CA LYS A 97 -11.36 -4.16 7.23
C LYS A 97 -12.14 -4.62 8.47
N ARG A 98 -11.95 -3.97 9.62
CA ARG A 98 -12.74 -4.26 10.82
C ARG A 98 -14.19 -3.84 10.65
N ALA A 99 -14.44 -2.69 10.03
CA ALA A 99 -15.79 -2.21 9.75
C ALA A 99 -16.51 -3.07 8.69
N GLN A 100 -15.77 -3.61 7.73
CA GLN A 100 -16.28 -4.39 6.59
C GLN A 100 -15.45 -5.67 6.40
N PRO A 101 -15.70 -6.69 7.26
CA PRO A 101 -14.89 -7.90 7.32
C PRO A 101 -14.82 -8.67 6.01
N VAL A 102 -15.96 -8.78 5.33
CA VAL A 102 -16.11 -9.71 4.21
C VAL A 102 -15.59 -9.09 2.92
N ASP A 103 -15.90 -7.83 2.68
CA ASP A 103 -15.77 -7.16 1.39
C ASP A 103 -14.58 -6.20 1.32
N THR A 104 -13.57 -6.35 2.17
CA THR A 104 -12.39 -5.49 2.13
C THR A 104 -11.13 -6.34 2.07
N ALA A 105 -10.34 -6.15 1.02
CA ALA A 105 -9.06 -6.81 0.80
C ALA A 105 -8.04 -5.81 0.24
N VAL A 106 -6.76 -6.07 0.47
CA VAL A 106 -5.67 -5.22 -0.04
C VAL A 106 -4.45 -6.03 -0.39
N MET A 107 -3.71 -5.55 -1.39
CA MET A 107 -2.33 -5.90 -1.66
C MET A 107 -1.47 -4.65 -1.49
N PHE A 108 -0.68 -4.60 -0.42
CA PHE A 108 0.31 -3.56 -0.22
C PHE A 108 1.67 -3.93 -0.83
N VAL A 109 2.26 -2.99 -1.56
CA VAL A 109 3.67 -3.02 -1.96
C VAL A 109 4.45 -2.18 -0.96
N LEU A 110 5.32 -2.80 -0.18
CA LEU A 110 5.97 -2.13 0.95
C LEU A 110 7.48 -2.33 0.89
N PRO A 111 8.28 -1.31 1.25
CA PRO A 111 9.68 -1.54 1.56
C PRO A 111 9.78 -2.47 2.77
N PHE A 112 10.67 -3.46 2.68
CA PHE A 112 10.90 -4.45 3.73
C PHE A 112 11.82 -3.87 4.81
N TRP A 113 11.31 -2.89 5.56
CA TRP A 113 12.00 -2.22 6.66
C TRP A 113 11.47 -2.72 8.00
N THR A 114 12.01 -3.85 8.47
CA THR A 114 11.48 -4.56 9.65
C THR A 114 11.47 -3.75 10.94
N ASP A 115 12.34 -2.75 11.04
CA ASP A 115 12.43 -1.89 12.22
C ASP A 115 11.41 -0.76 12.24
N TYR A 116 10.75 -0.49 11.11
CA TYR A 116 9.80 0.63 10.99
C TYR A 116 8.41 0.28 11.55
N PRO A 117 7.68 1.26 12.11
CA PRO A 117 6.40 1.04 12.76
C PRO A 117 5.35 0.32 11.89
N PHE A 118 5.26 0.67 10.60
CA PHE A 118 4.29 0.03 9.70
C PHE A 118 4.57 -1.47 9.51
N TRP A 119 5.85 -1.87 9.45
CA TRP A 119 6.20 -3.26 9.26
C TRP A 119 6.00 -4.07 10.54
N LYS A 120 6.34 -3.49 11.69
CA LYS A 120 6.00 -4.07 13.01
C LYS A 120 4.49 -4.27 13.16
N LEU A 121 3.69 -3.35 12.63
CA LEU A 121 2.23 -3.50 12.58
C LEU A 121 1.80 -4.67 11.67
N VAL A 122 2.35 -4.77 10.46
CA VAL A 122 2.10 -5.91 9.55
C VAL A 122 2.45 -7.24 10.23
N LEU A 123 3.61 -7.33 10.89
CA LEU A 123 4.06 -8.53 11.62
C LEU A 123 3.22 -8.83 12.86
N ARG A 124 2.70 -7.80 13.55
CA ARG A 124 1.79 -7.99 14.69
C ARG A 124 0.46 -8.60 14.24
N TYR A 125 0.01 -8.29 13.04
CA TYR A 125 -1.24 -8.75 12.46
C TYR A 125 -1.01 -9.82 11.38
N LEU A 126 -0.11 -10.79 11.60
CA LEU A 126 0.13 -11.89 10.63
C LEU A 126 -1.09 -12.80 10.41
N GLY A 127 -2.04 -12.82 11.36
CA GLY A 127 -3.35 -13.44 11.13
C GLY A 127 -4.13 -12.72 10.02
N VAL A 128 -3.91 -11.41 9.85
CA VAL A 128 -4.57 -10.52 8.88
C VAL A 128 -3.79 -10.35 7.59
N PHE A 129 -2.47 -10.15 7.69
CA PHE A 129 -1.58 -9.93 6.58
C PHE A 129 -0.75 -11.18 6.26
N HIS A 130 -0.96 -11.71 5.06
CA HIS A 130 -0.15 -12.77 4.48
C HIS A 130 0.98 -12.15 3.65
N ILE A 131 2.21 -12.31 4.13
CA ILE A 131 3.41 -11.91 3.38
C ILE A 131 3.63 -12.91 2.24
N GLN A 132 3.74 -12.41 1.01
CA GLN A 132 3.84 -13.25 -0.18
C GLN A 132 5.32 -13.45 -0.53
N ASP A 133 5.89 -14.58 -0.12
CA ASP A 133 7.32 -14.86 -0.28
C ASP A 133 7.78 -14.87 -1.74
N GLU A 134 6.92 -15.36 -2.64
CA GLU A 134 7.12 -15.37 -4.09
C GLU A 134 7.18 -13.95 -4.72
N PHE A 135 6.77 -12.92 -3.98
CA PHE A 135 6.87 -11.50 -4.37
C PHE A 135 7.77 -10.70 -3.42
N ARG A 136 8.79 -11.34 -2.84
CA ARG A 136 9.90 -10.64 -2.18
C ARG A 136 10.96 -10.31 -3.21
N PHE A 137 11.20 -9.02 -3.39
CA PHE A 137 12.21 -8.51 -4.30
C PHE A 137 13.41 -8.03 -3.49
N PRO A 138 14.62 -8.59 -3.70
CA PRO A 138 15.79 -8.19 -2.91
C PRO A 138 16.20 -6.74 -3.21
N ALA A 139 17.00 -6.16 -2.31
CA ALA A 139 17.72 -4.93 -2.63
C ALA A 139 18.54 -5.12 -3.92
N GLY A 140 18.65 -4.07 -4.73
CA GLY A 140 19.22 -4.14 -6.07
C GLY A 140 18.19 -4.36 -7.19
N SER A 141 16.93 -4.65 -6.86
CA SER A 141 15.88 -4.89 -7.86
C SER A 141 15.50 -3.59 -8.59
N ARG A 142 15.31 -3.66 -9.91
CA ARG A 142 14.79 -2.55 -10.73
C ARG A 142 13.29 -2.69 -10.88
N MET A 143 12.55 -1.98 -10.04
CA MET A 143 11.09 -2.15 -9.95
C MET A 143 10.28 -0.89 -10.11
N PHE A 144 10.89 0.29 -10.03
CA PHE A 144 10.14 1.53 -9.96
C PHE A 144 10.55 2.46 -11.10
N ALA A 145 9.56 3.19 -11.62
CA ALA A 145 9.77 4.29 -12.53
C ALA A 145 9.18 5.59 -11.96
N SER A 146 9.88 6.70 -12.12
CA SER A 146 9.42 8.04 -11.73
C SER A 146 9.01 8.86 -12.96
N PRO A 147 8.17 9.90 -12.82
CA PRO A 147 7.93 10.84 -13.91
C PRO A 147 9.23 11.53 -14.35
N THR A 148 9.28 11.95 -15.61
CA THR A 148 10.40 12.72 -16.21
C THR A 148 10.09 14.21 -16.35
N GLY A 149 8.88 14.65 -15.96
CA GLY A 149 8.35 15.99 -16.25
C GLY A 149 7.71 16.14 -17.62
N LYS A 150 7.85 15.14 -18.52
CA LYS A 150 7.10 15.05 -19.78
C LYS A 150 5.94 14.08 -19.62
N LYS A 151 4.73 14.49 -20.01
CA LYS A 151 3.50 13.70 -19.89
C LYS A 151 3.69 12.31 -20.51
N GLY A 152 3.28 11.28 -19.77
CA GLY A 152 3.39 9.88 -20.20
C GLY A 152 4.81 9.30 -20.27
N ARG A 153 5.85 10.07 -19.96
CA ARG A 153 7.25 9.57 -19.95
C ARG A 153 7.74 9.35 -18.54
N ARG A 154 8.21 8.12 -18.28
CA ARG A 154 8.76 7.70 -16.99
C ARG A 154 10.21 7.27 -17.17
N ARG A 155 11.05 7.50 -16.15
CA ARG A 155 12.44 7.04 -16.09
C ARG A 155 12.55 5.93 -15.06
N ASP A 156 13.37 4.93 -15.36
CA ASP A 156 13.78 3.92 -14.39
C ASP A 156 14.43 4.61 -13.17
N CYS A 157 13.99 4.27 -11.96
CA CYS A 157 14.55 4.81 -10.72
C CYS A 157 15.90 4.18 -10.36
N GLY A 158 16.40 3.24 -11.16
CA GLY A 158 17.55 2.41 -10.83
C GLY A 158 17.21 1.29 -9.85
N PRO A 159 18.25 0.55 -9.40
CA PRO A 159 18.11 -0.49 -8.39
C PRO A 159 17.66 0.10 -7.05
N THR A 160 16.71 -0.56 -6.38
CA THR A 160 16.29 -0.18 -5.01
C THR A 160 17.42 -0.42 -4.01
N LYS A 161 17.56 0.46 -3.01
CA LYS A 161 18.51 0.24 -1.91
C LYS A 161 17.98 -0.72 -0.83
N TRP A 162 16.71 -1.07 -0.91
CA TRP A 162 16.00 -1.91 0.04
C TRP A 162 15.28 -3.04 -0.69
N ALA A 163 15.03 -4.13 0.03
CA ALA A 163 14.11 -5.16 -0.42
C ALA A 163 12.67 -4.64 -0.37
N VAL A 164 11.80 -5.19 -1.21
CA VAL A 164 10.37 -4.86 -1.27
C VAL A 164 9.59 -6.15 -1.06
N GLY A 165 8.57 -6.09 -0.21
CA GLY A 165 7.66 -7.19 0.05
C GLY A 165 6.23 -6.86 -0.35
N ILE A 166 5.45 -7.90 -0.63
CA ILE A 166 4.01 -7.81 -0.78
C ILE A 166 3.34 -8.32 0.49
N ALA A 167 2.51 -7.48 1.11
CA ALA A 167 1.65 -7.85 2.23
C ALA A 167 0.19 -7.83 1.77
N LYS A 168 -0.49 -8.97 1.87
CA LYS A 168 -1.88 -9.13 1.40
C LYS A 168 -2.82 -9.40 2.56
N CYS A 169 -3.96 -8.73 2.60
CA CYS A 169 -5.11 -9.18 3.38
C CYS A 169 -6.21 -9.66 2.42
N PRO A 170 -6.70 -10.90 2.52
CA PRO A 170 -7.73 -11.43 1.63
C PRO A 170 -9.13 -10.89 1.96
N LEU A 171 -10.09 -11.21 1.09
CA LEU A 171 -11.53 -11.10 1.38
C LEU A 171 -11.92 -12.09 2.47
N GLY A 172 -13.09 -11.87 3.06
CA GLY A 172 -13.63 -12.69 4.13
C GLY A 172 -13.13 -12.29 5.52
N ILE A 173 -13.82 -12.78 6.54
CA ILE A 173 -13.49 -12.50 7.94
C ILE A 173 -12.12 -13.06 8.24
N VAL A 174 -11.26 -12.25 8.83
CA VAL A 174 -9.92 -12.67 9.23
C VAL A 174 -9.83 -12.78 10.75
N PRO A 175 -9.60 -13.98 11.31
CA PRO A 175 -9.45 -14.18 12.75
C PRO A 175 -8.31 -13.32 13.33
N GLY A 176 -8.49 -12.80 14.55
CA GLY A 176 -7.47 -12.00 15.24
C GLY A 176 -7.51 -10.48 14.98
N LEU A 177 -8.39 -9.99 14.10
CA LEU A 177 -8.62 -8.54 13.93
C LEU A 177 -9.74 -8.00 14.86
N TYR A 178 -10.60 -8.89 15.35
CA TYR A 178 -11.83 -8.55 16.08
C TYR A 178 -11.71 -8.73 17.60
N ASP A 179 -10.70 -9.47 18.05
CA ASP A 179 -10.33 -9.67 19.45
C ASP A 179 -9.68 -8.41 20.04
#